data_AF-A0A518U7P8-F1
#
_entry.id   AF-A0A518U7P8-F1
#
_cell.length_a   1.000
_cell.length_b   1.000
_cell.length_c   1.000
_cell.angle_alpha   90.00
_cell.angle_beta   90.00
_cell.angle_gamma   90.00
#
_symmetry.space_group_name_H-M   'P 1'
#
loop_
_entity.id
_entity.type
_entity.pdbx_description
1 polymer ?
#
loop_
_entity_poly.entity_id
_entity_poly.type
_entity_poly.pdbx_seq_one_letter_code
_entity_poly.pdbx_strand_id
1 'polypeptide(L)'
;MSNWQPLINLLAGVPVALLTAWLTVKFALRRFQSEKWFERRVDAYTKVIEALHFMKHCTERQLRAAECGTDIPKDIEEELVTSYRKGLSDLRRLTDMGALLFSPEAVAILDRLNIELLAATDEQTWWEHLDAEGAAISKSLRELRPIAKRDLNA
;
A
#
# COMPACT_ATOMS: atom_id res chain seq x y z
N MET A 1 -29.60 31.24 -58.57
CA MET A 1 -28.36 31.29 -57.77
C MET A 1 -28.59 30.36 -56.59
N SER A 2 -27.83 29.26 -56.49
CA SER A 2 -28.04 28.23 -55.45
C SER A 2 -27.45 28.70 -54.12
N ASN A 3 -28.26 28.71 -53.07
CA ASN A 3 -27.87 29.18 -51.73
C ASN A 3 -27.14 28.06 -50.99
N TRP A 4 -25.82 27.94 -51.18
CA TRP A 4 -24.95 26.92 -50.55
C TRP A 4 -24.54 27.25 -49.10
N GLN A 5 -24.96 28.41 -48.57
CA GLN A 5 -24.70 28.84 -47.19
C GLN A 5 -25.00 27.79 -46.09
N PRO A 6 -26.12 27.03 -46.11
CA PRO A 6 -26.37 26.02 -45.07
C PRO A 6 -25.36 24.86 -45.11
N LEU A 7 -24.85 24.49 -46.29
CA LEU A 7 -23.84 23.43 -46.43
C LEU A 7 -22.47 23.86 -45.90
N ILE A 8 -22.09 25.12 -46.11
CA ILE A 8 -20.85 25.69 -45.56
C ILE A 8 -20.91 25.74 -44.02
N ASN A 9 -22.05 26.13 -43.45
CA ASN A 9 -22.25 26.16 -42.00
C ASN A 9 -22.22 24.75 -41.36
N LEU A 10 -22.78 23.74 -42.03
CA LEU A 10 -22.67 22.34 -41.62
C LEU A 10 -21.24 21.83 -41.69
N LEU A 11 -20.51 22.13 -42.77
CA LEU A 11 -19.13 21.69 -42.96
C LEU A 11 -18.18 22.32 -41.93
N ALA A 12 -18.45 23.56 -41.50
CA ALA A 12 -17.66 24.25 -40.47
C ALA A 12 -17.87 23.67 -39.06
N GLY A 13 -19.03 23.06 -38.78
CA GLY A 13 -19.33 22.43 -37.50
C GLY A 13 -18.67 21.06 -37.30
N VAL A 14 -18.43 20.32 -38.38
CA VAL A 14 -17.85 18.97 -38.34
C VAL A 14 -16.45 18.93 -37.72
N PRO A 15 -15.48 19.80 -38.09
CA PRO A 15 -14.16 19.84 -37.47
C PRO A 15 -14.23 20.16 -35.98
N VAL A 16 -15.11 21.08 -35.58
CA VAL A 16 -15.28 21.45 -34.17
C VAL A 16 -15.83 20.26 -33.38
N ALA A 17 -16.85 19.57 -33.90
CA ALA A 17 -17.41 18.37 -33.27
C ALA A 17 -16.38 17.22 -33.18
N LEU A 18 -15.55 17.03 -34.21
CA LEU A 18 -14.48 16.03 -34.20
C LEU A 18 -13.39 16.37 -33.17
N LEU A 19 -12.97 17.63 -33.09
CA LEU A 19 -11.99 18.09 -32.12
C LEU A 19 -12.49 17.97 -30.68
N THR A 20 -13.73 18.36 -30.41
CA THR A 20 -14.33 18.25 -29.07
C THR A 20 -14.52 16.80 -28.66
N ALA A 21 -14.97 15.93 -29.57
CA ALA A 21 -15.07 14.49 -29.31
C ALA A 21 -13.69 13.88 -29.01
N TRP A 22 -12.66 14.21 -29.78
CA TRP A 22 -11.29 13.72 -29.56
C TRP A 22 -10.71 14.17 -28.22
N LEU A 23 -10.86 15.45 -27.87
CA LEU A 23 -10.43 15.97 -26.57
C LEU A 23 -11.16 15.28 -25.42
N THR A 24 -12.48 15.09 -25.55
CA THR A 24 -13.30 14.44 -24.52
C THR A 24 -12.84 13.01 -24.28
N VAL A 25 -12.62 12.22 -25.34
CA VAL A 25 -12.10 10.84 -25.22
C VAL A 25 -10.72 10.82 -24.57
N LYS A 26 -9.83 11.74 -24.98
CA LYS A 26 -8.49 11.85 -24.40
C LYS A 26 -8.52 12.19 -22.90
N PHE A 27 -9.39 13.12 -22.49
CA PHE A 27 -9.55 13.46 -21.08
C PHE A 27 -10.20 12.33 -20.28
N ALA A 28 -11.22 11.68 -20.83
CA ALA A 28 -11.87 10.53 -20.20
C ALA A 28 -10.88 9.38 -19.98
N LEU A 29 -10.04 9.08 -20.98
CA LEU A 29 -9.04 8.01 -20.86
C LEU A 29 -7.95 8.35 -19.83
N ARG A 30 -7.46 9.60 -19.82
CA ARG A 30 -6.50 10.07 -18.80
C ARG A 30 -7.09 9.99 -17.39
N ARG A 31 -8.33 10.42 -17.22
CA ARG A 31 -9.06 10.33 -15.95
C ARG A 31 -9.18 8.88 -15.49
N PHE A 32 -9.62 7.99 -16.37
CA PHE A 32 -9.76 6.57 -16.05
C PHE A 32 -8.43 5.91 -15.65
N GLN A 33 -7.34 6.23 -16.34
CA GLN A 33 -6.00 5.74 -15.96
C GLN A 33 -5.58 6.28 -14.59
N SER A 34 -5.86 7.55 -14.30
CA SER A 34 -5.56 8.15 -13.00
C SER A 34 -6.39 7.55 -11.86
N GLU A 35 -7.67 7.23 -12.12
CA GLU A 35 -8.56 6.57 -11.15
C GLU A 35 -8.07 5.13 -10.88
N LYS A 36 -7.77 4.35 -11.92
CA LYS A 36 -7.19 3.01 -11.76
C LYS A 36 -5.84 3.03 -11.06
N TRP A 37 -5.02 4.03 -11.32
CA TRP A 37 -3.75 4.19 -10.64
C TRP A 37 -3.95 4.49 -9.16
N PHE A 38 -4.87 5.39 -8.85
CA PHE A 38 -5.27 5.71 -7.49
C PHE A 38 -5.76 4.48 -6.73
N GLU A 39 -6.68 3.70 -7.33
CA GLU A 39 -7.18 2.44 -6.75
C GLU A 39 -6.05 1.46 -6.41
N ARG A 40 -5.07 1.31 -7.31
CA ARG A 40 -3.90 0.45 -7.07
C ARG A 40 -3.04 0.94 -5.91
N ARG A 41 -2.87 2.26 -5.75
CA ARG A 41 -2.15 2.83 -4.59
C ARG A 41 -2.90 2.59 -3.30
N VAL A 42 -4.22 2.79 -3.29
CA VAL A 42 -5.08 2.51 -2.11
C VAL A 42 -4.98 1.05 -1.70
N ASP A 43 -5.10 0.14 -2.67
CA ASP A 43 -4.98 -1.31 -2.45
C ASP A 43 -3.60 -1.69 -1.89
N ALA A 44 -2.52 -1.13 -2.46
CA ALA A 44 -1.16 -1.37 -2.00
C ALA A 44 -0.93 -0.88 -0.55
N TYR A 45 -1.34 0.35 -0.23
CA TYR A 45 -1.22 0.89 1.13
C TYR A 45 -2.05 0.08 2.14
N THR A 46 -3.27 -0.29 1.76
CA THR A 46 -4.15 -1.12 2.60
C THR A 46 -3.49 -2.44 2.93
N LYS A 47 -2.97 -3.16 1.93
CA LYS A 47 -2.33 -4.46 2.12
C LYS A 47 -1.07 -4.39 2.98
N VAL A 48 -0.23 -3.37 2.80
CA VAL A 48 0.96 -3.18 3.65
C VAL A 48 0.56 -2.90 5.09
N ILE A 49 -0.39 -1.98 5.31
CA ILE A 49 -0.86 -1.65 6.66
C ILE A 49 -1.50 -2.86 7.34
N GLU A 50 -2.29 -3.65 6.61
CA GLU A 50 -2.89 -4.88 7.10
C GLU A 50 -1.84 -5.94 7.47
N ALA A 51 -0.85 -6.17 6.60
CA ALA A 51 0.27 -7.07 6.88
C ALA A 51 1.03 -6.68 8.16
N LEU A 52 1.35 -5.39 8.31
CA LEU A 52 2.00 -4.86 9.51
C LEU A 52 1.12 -5.01 10.77
N HIS A 53 -0.19 -4.85 10.65
CA HIS A 53 -1.12 -5.07 11.75
C HIS A 53 -1.15 -6.54 12.19
N PHE A 54 -1.14 -7.48 11.25
CA PHE A 54 -1.07 -8.90 11.60
C PHE A 54 0.24 -9.26 12.29
N MET A 55 1.37 -8.78 11.77
CA MET A 55 2.68 -9.00 12.39
C MET A 55 2.71 -8.43 13.81
N LYS A 56 2.26 -7.19 13.98
CA LYS A 56 2.16 -6.53 15.29
C LYS A 56 1.28 -7.30 16.28
N HIS A 57 0.13 -7.80 15.83
CA HIS A 57 -0.77 -8.55 16.71
C HIS A 57 -0.11 -9.84 17.21
N CYS A 58 0.67 -10.52 16.35
CA CYS A 58 1.40 -11.72 16.72
C CYS A 58 2.49 -11.42 17.77
N THR A 59 3.30 -10.38 17.54
CA THR A 59 4.36 -9.99 18.49
C THR A 59 3.76 -9.56 19.83
N GLU A 60 2.70 -8.75 19.84
CA GLU A 60 2.03 -8.31 21.09
C GLU A 60 1.44 -9.48 21.88
N ARG A 61 0.89 -10.49 21.19
CA ARG A 61 0.30 -11.65 21.85
C ARG A 61 1.37 -12.55 22.47
N GLN A 62 2.47 -12.77 21.78
CA GLN A 62 3.61 -13.54 22.30
C GLN A 62 4.28 -12.82 23.47
N LEU A 63 4.47 -11.50 23.36
CA LEU A 63 4.98 -10.65 24.43
C LEU A 63 4.09 -10.77 25.68
N ARG A 64 2.78 -10.58 25.55
CA ARG A 64 1.83 -10.68 26.68
C ARG A 64 1.82 -12.06 27.33
N ALA A 65 1.83 -13.12 26.52
CA ALA A 65 1.82 -14.49 27.03
C ALA A 65 3.05 -14.74 27.91
N ALA A 66 4.22 -14.32 27.43
CA ALA A 66 5.45 -14.50 28.17
C ALA A 66 5.53 -13.56 29.40
N GLU A 67 4.99 -12.33 29.34
CA GLU A 67 4.90 -11.38 30.46
C GLU A 67 4.01 -11.92 31.60
N CYS A 68 2.88 -12.53 31.23
CA CYS A 68 1.92 -13.12 32.17
C CYS A 68 2.29 -14.55 32.58
N GLY A 69 3.40 -15.12 32.08
CA GLY A 69 3.78 -16.51 32.33
C GLY A 69 2.70 -17.52 31.90
N THR A 70 1.95 -17.19 30.85
CA THR A 70 0.84 -18.00 30.35
C THR A 70 1.24 -18.67 29.04
N ASP A 71 1.03 -19.98 28.94
CA ASP A 71 1.27 -20.70 27.69
C ASP A 71 0.20 -20.36 26.65
N ILE A 72 0.63 -20.14 25.40
CA ILE A 72 -0.28 -20.03 24.26
C ILE A 72 -0.67 -21.46 23.84
N PRO A 73 -1.97 -21.77 23.69
CA PRO A 73 -2.40 -23.04 23.13
C PRO A 73 -1.75 -23.31 21.76
N LYS A 74 -1.30 -24.55 21.52
CA LYS A 74 -0.51 -24.88 20.31
C LYS A 74 -1.21 -24.56 18.99
N ASP A 75 -2.53 -24.76 18.95
CA ASP A 75 -3.39 -24.42 17.80
C ASP A 75 -3.36 -22.91 17.50
N ILE A 76 -3.43 -22.09 18.54
CA ILE A 76 -3.34 -20.63 18.43
C ILE A 76 -1.92 -20.20 18.06
N GLU A 77 -0.90 -20.83 18.66
CA GLU A 77 0.50 -20.53 18.36
C GLU A 77 0.81 -20.78 16.87
N GLU A 78 0.34 -21.90 16.32
CA GLU A 78 0.49 -22.23 14.91
C GLU A 78 -0.23 -21.23 13.99
N GLU A 79 -1.43 -20.78 14.37
CA GLU A 79 -2.16 -19.73 13.67
C GLU A 79 -1.40 -18.39 13.67
N LEU A 80 -0.82 -18.00 14.81
CA LEU A 80 -0.02 -16.77 14.94
C LEU A 80 1.24 -16.84 14.08
N VAL A 81 1.98 -17.95 14.14
CA VAL A 81 3.19 -18.15 13.30
C VAL A 81 2.83 -18.10 11.82
N THR A 82 1.72 -18.73 11.42
CA THR A 82 1.25 -18.72 10.03
C THR A 82 0.87 -17.32 9.58
N SER A 83 0.13 -16.60 10.41
CA SER A 83 -0.32 -15.23 10.14
C SER A 83 0.86 -14.25 10.05
N TYR A 84 1.83 -14.38 10.96
CA TYR A 84 3.05 -13.59 10.93
C TYR A 84 3.86 -13.84 9.66
N ARG A 85 4.11 -15.12 9.32
CA ARG A 85 4.86 -15.49 8.11
C ARG A 85 4.18 -14.99 6.84
N LYS A 86 2.86 -15.06 6.79
CA LYS A 86 2.07 -14.51 5.69
C LYS A 86 2.23 -13.00 5.60
N GLY A 87 2.06 -12.28 6.72
CA GLY A 87 2.26 -10.82 6.78
C GLY A 87 3.66 -10.40 6.32
N LEU A 88 4.71 -11.10 6.79
CA LEU A 88 6.08 -10.82 6.38
C LEU A 88 6.32 -11.10 4.88
N SER A 89 5.77 -12.19 4.35
CA SER A 89 5.84 -12.52 2.93
C SER A 89 5.13 -11.47 2.07
N ASP A 90 3.93 -11.05 2.49
CA ASP A 90 3.15 -10.04 1.78
C ASP A 90 3.85 -8.67 1.84
N LEU A 91 4.41 -8.29 2.99
CA LEU A 91 5.22 -7.07 3.15
C LEU A 91 6.41 -7.04 2.19
N ARG A 92 7.22 -8.11 2.14
CA ARG A 92 8.39 -8.20 1.26
C ARG A 92 7.98 -8.11 -0.20
N ARG A 93 6.99 -8.90 -0.61
CA ARG A 93 6.44 -8.86 -1.97
C ARG A 93 5.95 -7.47 -2.35
N LEU A 94 5.21 -6.80 -1.47
CA LEU A 94 4.67 -5.46 -1.71
C LEU A 94 5.77 -4.40 -1.75
N THR A 95 6.84 -4.55 -0.95
CA THR A 95 8.01 -3.67 -0.95
C THR A 95 8.80 -3.81 -2.25
N ASP A 96 9.02 -5.04 -2.72
CA ASP A 96 9.70 -5.33 -4.00
C ASP A 96 8.91 -4.77 -5.20
N MET A 97 7.59 -4.89 -5.16
CA MET A 97 6.69 -4.28 -6.15
C MET A 97 6.49 -2.77 -5.93
N GLY A 98 6.96 -2.26 -4.80
CA GLY A 98 6.53 -1.04 -4.15
C GLY A 98 7.07 0.23 -4.77
N ALA A 99 8.25 0.18 -5.40
CA ALA A 99 8.85 1.33 -6.09
C ALA A 99 7.93 1.94 -7.17
N LEU A 100 6.95 1.17 -7.66
CA LEU A 100 5.99 1.64 -8.66
C LEU A 100 4.76 2.33 -8.04
N LEU A 101 4.30 1.92 -6.85
CA LEU A 101 3.01 2.35 -6.27
C LEU A 101 3.17 3.26 -5.03
N PHE A 102 4.28 3.14 -4.32
CA PHE A 102 4.58 3.92 -3.13
C PHE A 102 5.42 5.14 -3.46
N SER A 103 5.32 6.17 -2.62
CA SER A 103 6.25 7.30 -2.70
C SER A 103 7.65 6.86 -2.25
N PRO A 104 8.72 7.59 -2.66
CA PRO A 104 10.07 7.32 -2.17
C PRO A 104 10.18 7.33 -0.64
N GLU A 105 9.41 8.19 0.04
CA GLU A 105 9.36 8.25 1.51
C GLU A 105 8.79 6.96 2.11
N ALA A 106 7.70 6.43 1.54
CA ALA A 106 7.11 5.18 1.99
C ALA A 106 8.06 3.99 1.75
N VAL A 107 8.70 3.93 0.58
CA VAL A 107 9.71 2.89 0.27
C VAL A 107 10.85 2.92 1.30
N ALA A 108 11.37 4.10 1.62
CA ALA A 108 12.44 4.24 2.61
C ALA A 108 12.05 3.76 4.03
N ILE A 109 10.76 3.83 4.40
CA ILE A 109 10.27 3.27 5.67
C ILE A 109 10.21 1.75 5.59
N LEU A 110 9.70 1.19 4.50
CA LEU A 110 9.58 -0.27 4.33
C LEU A 110 10.95 -0.94 4.21
N ASP A 111 11.91 -0.32 3.52
CA ASP A 111 13.29 -0.82 3.43
C ASP A 111 13.95 -0.80 4.81
N ARG A 112 13.76 0.29 5.57
CA ARG A 112 14.27 0.38 6.95
C ARG A 112 13.66 -0.69 7.84
N LEU A 113 12.35 -0.93 7.73
CA LEU A 113 11.68 -1.99 8.47
C LEU A 113 12.28 -3.36 8.15
N ASN A 114 12.52 -3.67 6.87
CA ASN A 114 13.16 -4.94 6.49
C ASN A 114 14.55 -5.11 7.12
N ILE A 115 15.33 -4.02 7.21
CA ILE A 115 16.63 -4.01 7.87
C ILE A 115 16.48 -4.19 9.39
N GLU A 116 15.57 -3.45 10.03
CA GLU A 116 15.30 -3.53 11.48
C GLU A 116 14.81 -4.94 11.87
N LEU A 117 13.94 -5.57 11.06
CA LEU A 117 13.48 -6.95 11.28
C LEU A 117 14.61 -7.97 11.11
N LEU A 118 15.51 -7.78 10.15
CA LEU A 118 16.66 -8.66 9.99
C LEU A 118 17.61 -8.52 11.19
N ALA A 119 17.89 -7.30 11.63
CA ALA A 119 18.74 -7.04 12.79
C ALA A 119 18.16 -7.63 14.08
N ALA A 120 16.83 -7.63 14.24
CA ALA A 120 16.19 -8.25 15.40
C ALA A 120 16.47 -9.75 15.49
N THR A 121 16.80 -10.45 14.40
CA THR A 121 17.16 -11.88 14.44
C THR A 121 18.51 -12.16 15.11
N ASP A 122 19.36 -11.14 15.28
CA ASP A 122 20.66 -11.25 15.94
C ASP A 122 20.59 -11.05 17.48
N GLU A 123 19.40 -10.81 18.02
CA GLU A 123 19.20 -10.59 19.47
C GLU A 123 19.48 -11.86 20.29
N GLN A 124 20.05 -11.68 21.48
CA GLN A 124 20.55 -12.80 22.29
C GLN A 124 19.42 -13.62 22.93
N THR A 125 18.27 -12.98 23.18
CA THR A 125 17.11 -13.63 23.76
C THR A 125 15.88 -13.51 22.87
N TRP A 126 15.02 -14.52 22.94
CA TRP A 126 13.70 -14.54 22.28
C TRP A 126 12.85 -13.32 22.64
N TRP A 127 13.00 -12.82 23.88
CA TRP A 127 12.31 -11.65 24.37
C TRP A 127 12.77 -10.34 23.72
N GLU A 128 14.08 -10.12 23.67
CA GLU A 128 14.68 -8.97 23.00
C GLU A 128 14.33 -8.96 21.50
N HIS A 129 14.33 -10.14 20.87
CA HIS A 129 13.88 -10.31 19.49
C HIS A 129 12.43 -9.82 19.29
N LEU A 130 11.48 -10.31 20.09
CA LEU A 130 10.06 -9.94 19.95
C LEU A 130 9.79 -8.46 20.26
N ASP A 131 10.48 -7.91 21.26
CA ASP A 131 10.34 -6.48 21.59
C ASP A 131 10.91 -5.60 20.48
N ALA A 132 12.10 -5.92 19.96
CA ALA A 132 12.73 -5.22 18.85
C ALA A 132 11.86 -5.27 17.58
N GLU A 133 11.35 -6.44 17.20
CA GLU A 133 10.44 -6.58 16.07
C GLU A 133 9.15 -5.78 16.27
N GLY A 134 8.49 -5.92 17.44
CA GLY A 134 7.25 -5.22 17.76
C GLY A 134 7.42 -3.69 17.74
N ALA A 135 8.57 -3.20 18.21
CA ALA A 135 8.94 -1.79 18.18
C ALA A 135 9.16 -1.29 16.74
N ALA A 136 9.90 -2.02 15.92
CA ALA A 136 10.15 -1.70 14.52
C ALA A 136 8.85 -1.63 13.70
N ILE A 137 7.98 -2.63 13.85
CA ILE A 137 6.67 -2.68 13.19
C ILE A 137 5.79 -1.49 13.64
N SER A 138 5.72 -1.24 14.95
CA SER A 138 4.89 -0.15 15.50
C SER A 138 5.38 1.24 15.07
N LYS A 139 6.70 1.44 15.00
CA LYS A 139 7.32 2.66 14.48
C LYS A 139 6.98 2.84 13.00
N SER A 140 7.14 1.81 12.19
CA SER A 140 6.85 1.83 10.76
C SER A 140 5.38 2.13 10.48
N LEU A 141 4.44 1.51 11.23
CA LEU A 141 3.01 1.84 11.14
C LEU A 141 2.71 3.31 11.44
N ARG A 142 3.36 3.90 12.46
CA ARG A 142 3.18 5.32 12.83
C ARG A 142 3.72 6.26 11.75
N GLU A 143 4.87 5.94 11.16
CA GLU A 143 5.49 6.76 10.12
C GLU A 143 4.77 6.62 8.76
N LEU A 144 4.31 5.42 8.42
CA LEU A 144 3.67 5.13 7.13
C LEU A 144 2.27 5.75 7.01
N ARG A 145 1.49 5.81 8.11
CA ARG A 145 0.11 6.34 8.10
C ARG A 145 -0.01 7.78 7.58
N PRO A 146 0.77 8.78 8.05
CA PRO A 146 0.69 10.14 7.52
C PRO A 146 1.16 10.25 6.06
N ILE A 147 2.11 9.40 5.64
CA ILE A 147 2.57 9.36 4.24
C ILE A 147 1.50 8.77 3.33
N ALA A 148 0.88 7.65 3.74
CA ALA A 148 -0.23 7.04 3.02
C ALA A 148 -1.38 8.06 2.84
N LYS A 149 -1.72 8.80 3.90
CA LYS A 149 -2.75 9.84 3.85
C LYS A 149 -2.40 10.92 2.82
N ARG A 150 -1.16 11.42 2.82
CA ARG A 150 -0.68 12.42 1.87
C ARG A 150 -0.67 11.90 0.43
N ASP A 151 -0.19 10.68 0.22
CA ASP A 151 -0.11 10.04 -1.09
C ASP A 151 -1.47 9.76 -1.74
N LEU A 152 -2.47 9.53 -0.89
CA LEU A 152 -3.84 9.26 -1.31
C LEU A 152 -4.71 10.52 -1.32
N ASN A 153 -4.15 11.72 -1.08
CA ASN A 153 -4.90 12.98 -0.95
C ASN A 153 -6.13 12.85 -0.02
N ALA A 154 -5.98 12.09 1.07
CA ALA A 154 -7.03 11.79 2.05
C ALA A 154 -6.88 12.62 3.35
#